data_AF-A0A2S5L1H1-F1
#
_entry.id   AF-A0A2S5L1H1-F1
#
_cell.length_a   1.000
_cell.length_b   1.000
_cell.length_c   1.000
_cell.angle_alpha   90.00
_cell.angle_beta   90.00
_cell.angle_gamma   90.00
#
_symmetry.space_group_name_H-M   'P 1'
#
loop_
_entity.id
_entity.type
_entity.pdbx_description
1 polymer ?
#
loop_
_entity_poly.entity_id
_entity_poly.type
_entity_poly.pdbx_seq_one_letter_code
_entity_poly.pdbx_strand_id
1 'polypeptide(L)'
;MIQYNPKDWIVFIFRFHESDTFRRLIPMMIFIGLYAGGIAYLELEFWQLSDKSHVKNIPLMHTTVGFVLSLLLAYRTNTAYERWWEGRKTFGALVNNSRNLALKLSAYLSEESDRNFFRKAIPTYASVLSNHLSNEEVGQMLFEGLALQINQHNHAPNQVAKILFQKANELYTSGKITGDQFYIINDELQSFTGICG
;
A
#
# COMPACT_ATOMS: atom_id res chain seq x y z
N MET A 1 5.98 -4.51 13.41
CA MET A 1 4.52 -4.50 13.66
C MET A 1 4.34 -3.71 14.93
N ILE A 2 3.56 -2.62 14.94
CA ILE A 2 3.29 -1.87 16.17
C ILE A 2 2.60 -2.84 17.14
N GLN A 3 3.19 -3.06 18.31
CA GLN A 3 2.59 -3.93 19.33
C GLN A 3 1.33 -3.22 19.85
N TYR A 4 0.16 -3.75 19.53
CA TYR A 4 -1.10 -3.21 20.02
C TYR A 4 -1.35 -3.70 21.44
N ASN A 5 -1.33 -2.78 22.40
CA ASN A 5 -1.80 -3.03 23.75
C ASN A 5 -3.23 -2.46 23.89
N PRO A 6 -4.26 -3.30 24.03
CA PRO A 6 -5.66 -2.84 24.10
C PRO A 6 -5.95 -1.94 25.30
N LYS A 7 -5.05 -1.87 26.30
CA LYS A 7 -5.18 -0.97 27.46
C LYS A 7 -4.84 0.49 27.15
N ASP A 8 -4.18 0.77 26.03
CA ASP A 8 -3.70 2.11 25.68
C ASP A 8 -4.72 2.94 24.88
N TRP A 9 -5.98 2.47 24.75
CA TRP A 9 -7.03 3.10 23.94
C TRP A 9 -7.27 4.59 24.30
N ILE A 10 -7.18 4.96 25.58
CA ILE A 10 -7.34 6.35 26.04
C ILE A 10 -6.20 7.24 25.55
N VAL A 11 -4.97 6.73 25.51
CA VAL A 11 -3.80 7.49 25.06
C VAL A 11 -3.93 7.86 23.58
N PHE A 12 -4.57 7.00 22.77
CA PHE A 12 -4.85 7.30 21.37
C PHE A 12 -5.86 8.44 21.17
N ILE A 13 -6.81 8.63 22.10
CA ILE A 13 -7.74 9.77 22.06
C ILE A 13 -6.97 11.09 22.22
N PHE A 14 -5.86 11.11 22.94
CA PHE A 14 -5.07 12.34 23.17
C PHE A 14 -3.82 12.47 22.27
N ARG A 15 -3.48 11.46 21.45
CA ARG A 15 -2.46 11.57 20.37
C ARG A 15 -3.03 12.28 19.12
N PHE A 16 -3.67 13.44 19.32
CA PHE A 16 -4.31 14.24 18.26
C PHE A 16 -3.33 14.87 17.26
N HIS A 17 -2.06 14.96 17.62
CA HIS A 17 -1.05 15.76 16.94
C HIS A 17 -0.48 15.11 15.67
N GLU A 18 -0.45 13.79 15.54
CA GLU A 18 0.32 13.10 14.47
C GLU A 18 -0.47 12.91 13.16
N SER A 19 -1.79 13.09 13.15
CA SER A 19 -2.60 12.86 11.94
C SER A 19 -2.62 14.09 11.03
N ASP A 20 -1.87 14.04 9.93
CA ASP A 20 -1.82 15.09 8.89
C ASP A 20 -3.22 15.46 8.37
N THR A 21 -4.12 14.48 8.24
CA THR A 21 -5.52 14.70 7.83
C THR A 21 -6.27 15.63 8.78
N PHE A 22 -6.14 15.42 10.10
CA PHE A 22 -6.86 16.25 11.07
C PHE A 22 -6.36 17.70 11.04
N ARG A 23 -5.03 17.91 11.00
CA ARG A 23 -4.43 19.24 10.90
C ARG A 23 -4.93 20.02 9.69
N ARG A 24 -5.09 19.34 8.54
CA ARG A 24 -5.65 19.93 7.32
C ARG A 24 -7.13 20.30 7.44
N LEU A 25 -7.90 19.59 8.26
CA LEU A 25 -9.34 19.82 8.44
C LEU A 25 -9.68 20.86 9.53
N ILE A 26 -8.80 21.09 10.51
CA ILE A 26 -9.04 22.05 11.62
C ILE A 26 -9.55 23.43 11.13
N PRO A 27 -8.93 24.11 10.14
CA PRO A 27 -9.39 25.43 9.72
C PRO A 27 -10.83 25.42 9.19
N MET A 28 -11.19 24.37 8.44
CA MET A 28 -12.56 24.19 7.93
C MET A 28 -13.55 23.90 9.06
N MET A 29 -13.17 23.07 10.05
CA MET A 29 -14.02 22.78 11.20
C MET A 29 -14.31 24.04 12.03
N ILE A 30 -13.29 24.87 12.27
CA ILE A 30 -13.46 26.16 12.98
C ILE A 30 -14.37 27.08 12.18
N PHE A 31 -14.14 27.23 10.88
CA PHE A 31 -14.94 28.08 10.00
C PHE A 31 -16.43 27.67 10.01
N ILE A 32 -16.72 26.37 9.84
CA ILE A 32 -18.08 25.83 9.88
C ILE A 32 -18.71 26.04 11.26
N GLY A 33 -17.94 25.82 12.33
CA GLY A 33 -18.40 26.02 13.71
C GLY A 33 -18.77 27.48 14.01
N LEU A 34 -17.93 28.44 13.60
CA LEU A 34 -18.21 29.87 13.74
C LEU A 34 -19.42 30.30 12.90
N TYR A 35 -19.52 29.80 11.67
CA TYR A 35 -20.66 30.07 10.79
C TYR A 35 -21.97 29.55 11.41
N ALA A 36 -22.01 28.28 11.82
CA ALA A 36 -23.19 27.68 12.44
C ALA A 36 -23.57 28.38 13.75
N GLY A 37 -22.58 28.70 14.59
CA GLY A 37 -22.79 29.44 15.83
C GLY A 37 -23.32 30.86 15.60
N GLY A 38 -22.82 31.56 14.58
CA GLY A 38 -23.31 32.88 14.19
C GLY A 38 -24.77 32.86 13.73
N ILE A 39 -25.15 31.88 12.90
CA ILE A 39 -26.54 31.70 12.47
C ILE A 39 -27.45 31.39 13.67
N ALA A 40 -27.02 30.48 14.55
CA ALA A 40 -27.78 30.14 15.75
C ALA A 40 -27.97 31.34 16.69
N TYR A 41 -26.95 32.18 16.87
CA TYR A 41 -27.04 33.40 17.67
C TYR A 41 -28.04 34.41 17.07
N LEU A 42 -28.00 34.62 15.75
CA LEU A 42 -28.93 35.51 15.06
C LEU A 42 -30.39 35.02 15.15
N GLU A 43 -30.60 33.71 15.04
CA GLU A 43 -31.92 33.09 15.18
C GLU A 43 -32.52 33.33 16.57
N LEU A 44 -31.74 33.07 17.63
CA LEU A 44 -32.21 33.12 19.01
C LEU A 44 -32.41 34.55 19.53
N GLU A 45 -31.47 35.46 19.24
CA GLU A 45 -31.47 36.80 19.84
C GLU A 45 -32.28 37.82 19.03
N PHE A 46 -32.22 37.75 17.69
CA PHE A 46 -32.81 38.77 16.82
C PHE A 46 -34.11 38.33 16.13
N TRP A 47 -34.16 37.11 15.58
CA TRP A 47 -35.28 36.71 14.73
C TRP A 47 -36.48 36.12 15.47
N GLN A 48 -36.29 35.52 16.65
CA GLN A 48 -37.35 34.91 17.47
C GLN A 48 -38.39 34.15 16.61
N LEU A 49 -37.90 33.29 15.72
CA LEU A 49 -38.74 32.62 14.72
C LEU A 49 -39.84 31.80 15.40
N SER A 50 -41.09 32.11 15.07
CA SER A 50 -42.26 31.38 15.59
C SER A 50 -42.29 29.93 15.06
N ASP A 51 -42.82 29.01 15.88
CA ASP A 51 -42.94 27.56 15.65
C ASP A 51 -43.64 27.11 14.34
N LYS A 52 -44.23 28.05 13.60
CA LYS A 52 -44.93 27.83 12.31
C LYS A 52 -44.10 28.24 11.08
N SER A 53 -42.84 28.64 11.24
CA SER A 53 -41.97 29.04 10.13
C SER A 53 -41.62 27.86 9.20
N HIS A 54 -41.53 28.13 7.89
CA HIS A 54 -41.09 27.17 6.87
C HIS A 54 -39.67 26.61 7.11
N VAL A 55 -38.87 27.33 7.90
CA VAL A 55 -37.49 26.96 8.29
C VAL A 55 -37.46 25.72 9.20
N LYS A 56 -38.56 25.41 9.90
CA LYS A 56 -38.66 24.28 10.84
C LYS A 56 -38.49 22.90 10.19
N ASN A 57 -38.70 22.78 8.89
CA ASN A 57 -38.55 21.51 8.15
C ASN A 57 -37.13 21.29 7.61
N ILE A 58 -36.25 22.28 7.68
CA ILE A 58 -34.86 22.18 7.22
C ILE A 58 -34.05 21.09 7.95
N PRO A 59 -34.20 20.88 9.29
CA PRO A 59 -33.54 19.77 9.99
C PRO A 59 -33.93 18.38 9.49
N LEU A 60 -35.19 18.20 9.06
CA LEU A 60 -35.67 16.94 8.50
C LEU A 60 -34.96 16.64 7.16
N MET A 61 -34.86 17.64 6.28
CA MET A 61 -34.08 17.51 5.04
C MET A 61 -32.61 17.21 5.32
N HIS A 62 -31.99 17.89 6.29
CA HIS A 62 -30.61 17.62 6.70
C HIS A 62 -30.43 16.19 7.22
N THR A 63 -31.40 15.65 7.95
CA THR A 63 -31.36 14.29 8.48
C THR A 63 -31.40 13.27 7.34
N THR A 64 -32.29 13.44 6.37
CA THR A 64 -32.37 12.54 5.20
C THR A 64 -31.11 12.60 4.35
N VAL A 65 -30.60 13.80 4.07
CA VAL A 65 -29.33 13.97 3.33
C VAL A 65 -28.17 13.38 4.12
N GLY A 66 -28.10 13.62 5.43
CA GLY A 66 -27.08 13.07 6.32
C GLY A 66 -27.08 11.55 6.37
N PHE A 67 -28.26 10.92 6.36
CA PHE A 67 -28.39 9.47 6.29
C PHE A 67 -27.84 8.91 4.96
N VAL A 68 -28.19 9.52 3.83
CA VAL A 68 -27.66 9.09 2.52
C VAL A 68 -26.14 9.27 2.47
N LEU A 69 -25.63 10.41 2.96
CA LEU A 69 -24.19 10.67 3.01
C LEU A 69 -23.44 9.68 3.90
N SER A 70 -24.00 9.29 5.05
CA SER A 70 -23.35 8.30 5.94
C SER A 70 -23.27 6.92 5.30
N LEU A 71 -24.30 6.50 4.58
CA LEU A 71 -24.30 5.25 3.83
C LEU A 71 -23.24 5.26 2.72
N LEU A 72 -23.18 6.34 1.93
CA LEU A 72 -22.17 6.50 0.89
C LEU A 72 -20.74 6.50 1.45
N LEU A 73 -20.54 7.16 2.60
CA LEU A 73 -19.25 7.17 3.29
C LEU A 73 -18.86 5.78 3.79
N ALA A 74 -19.80 5.00 4.33
CA ALA A 74 -19.56 3.63 4.76
C ALA A 74 -19.11 2.74 3.59
N TYR A 75 -19.80 2.80 2.45
CA TYR A 75 -19.41 2.06 1.25
C TYR A 75 -18.02 2.47 0.75
N ARG A 76 -17.74 3.78 0.66
CA ARG A 76 -16.41 4.26 0.24
C ARG A 76 -15.30 3.81 1.17
N THR A 77 -15.55 3.86 2.48
CA THR A 77 -14.56 3.48 3.49
C THR A 77 -14.26 1.99 3.41
N ASN A 78 -15.28 1.15 3.23
CA ASN A 78 -15.11 -0.30 3.05
C ASN A 78 -14.32 -0.62 1.77
N THR A 79 -14.64 0.00 0.63
CA THR A 79 -13.89 -0.24 -0.61
C THR A 79 -12.44 0.26 -0.51
N ALA A 80 -12.20 1.39 0.14
CA ALA A 80 -10.84 1.88 0.38
C ALA A 80 -10.04 0.94 1.30
N TYR A 81 -10.68 0.40 2.34
CA TYR A 81 -10.08 -0.60 3.22
C TYR A 81 -9.72 -1.89 2.48
N GLU A 82 -10.63 -2.43 1.67
CA GLU A 82 -10.36 -3.63 0.88
C GLU A 82 -9.16 -3.43 -0.06
N ARG A 83 -9.06 -2.28 -0.73
CA ARG A 83 -7.90 -1.96 -1.60
C ARG A 83 -6.60 -1.88 -0.81
N TRP A 84 -6.61 -1.25 0.36
CA TRP A 84 -5.43 -1.20 1.24
C TRP A 84 -5.03 -2.61 1.71
N TRP A 85 -6.01 -3.42 2.10
CA TRP A 85 -5.81 -4.79 2.54
C TRP A 85 -5.28 -5.68 1.42
N GLU A 86 -5.80 -5.54 0.20
CA GLU A 86 -5.31 -6.22 -1.00
C GLU A 86 -3.85 -5.90 -1.28
N GLY A 87 -3.48 -4.62 -1.33
CA GLY A 87 -2.08 -4.22 -1.49
C GLY A 87 -1.17 -4.82 -0.42
N ARG A 88 -1.61 -4.82 0.85
CA ARG A 88 -0.84 -5.41 1.95
C ARG A 88 -0.66 -6.92 1.80
N LYS A 89 -1.68 -7.65 1.33
CA LYS A 89 -1.62 -9.08 1.03
C LYS A 89 -0.61 -9.37 -0.08
N THR A 90 -0.63 -8.60 -1.17
CA THR A 90 0.28 -8.74 -2.31
C THR A 90 1.75 -8.52 -1.92
N PHE A 91 2.05 -7.47 -1.12
CA PHE A 91 3.39 -7.30 -0.54
C PHE A 91 3.78 -8.43 0.44
N GLY A 92 2.81 -8.98 1.17
CA GLY A 92 3.03 -10.15 2.03
C GLY A 92 3.42 -11.39 1.21
N ALA A 93 2.75 -11.63 0.09
CA ALA A 93 3.06 -12.71 -0.84
C ALA A 93 4.47 -12.53 -1.41
N LEU A 94 4.87 -11.30 -1.79
CA LEU A 94 6.23 -11.00 -2.26
C LEU A 94 7.30 -11.44 -1.27
N VAL A 95 7.14 -11.10 0.00
CA VAL A 95 8.09 -11.47 1.06
C VAL A 95 8.17 -12.99 1.22
N ASN A 96 7.02 -13.67 1.23
CA ASN A 96 6.95 -15.12 1.41
C ASN A 96 7.60 -15.87 0.23
N ASN A 97 7.26 -15.51 -1.00
CA ASN A 97 7.82 -16.14 -2.19
C ASN A 97 9.31 -15.86 -2.33
N SER A 98 9.77 -14.64 -2.02
CA SER A 98 11.19 -14.30 -1.99
C SER A 98 11.97 -15.17 -1.00
N ARG A 99 11.42 -15.40 0.20
CA ARG A 99 12.03 -16.27 1.22
C ARG A 99 12.05 -17.73 0.77
N ASN A 100 10.95 -18.24 0.24
CA ASN A 100 10.86 -19.61 -0.25
C ASN A 100 11.86 -19.86 -1.38
N LEU A 101 11.97 -18.93 -2.34
CA LEU A 101 12.95 -19.03 -3.41
C LEU A 101 14.38 -19.05 -2.88
N ALA A 102 14.72 -18.11 -1.98
CA ALA A 102 16.05 -18.06 -1.38
C ALA A 102 16.38 -19.34 -0.59
N LEU A 103 15.42 -19.89 0.16
CA LEU A 103 15.58 -21.15 0.89
C LEU A 103 15.86 -22.31 -0.06
N LYS A 104 15.02 -22.50 -1.10
CA LYS A 104 15.20 -23.57 -2.09
C LYS A 104 16.55 -23.46 -2.81
N LEU A 105 16.89 -22.27 -3.29
CA LEU A 105 18.17 -22.03 -3.98
C LEU A 105 19.38 -22.22 -3.06
N SER A 106 19.27 -21.88 -1.77
CA SER A 106 20.36 -22.14 -0.82
C SER A 106 20.64 -23.63 -0.62
N ALA A 107 19.61 -24.48 -0.78
CA ALA A 107 19.73 -25.93 -0.66
C ALA A 107 20.17 -26.60 -1.98
N TYR A 108 19.77 -26.05 -3.13
CA TYR A 108 20.10 -26.64 -4.44
C TYR A 108 21.48 -26.21 -4.96
N LEU A 109 21.93 -24.99 -4.64
CA LEU A 109 23.15 -24.43 -5.21
C LEU A 109 24.38 -24.68 -4.34
N SER A 110 25.37 -25.34 -4.94
CA SER A 110 26.68 -25.59 -4.32
C SER A 110 27.66 -24.41 -4.51
N GLU A 111 27.56 -23.67 -5.60
CA GLU A 111 28.48 -22.58 -5.92
C GLU A 111 28.11 -21.26 -5.22
N GLU A 112 29.09 -20.65 -4.55
CA GLU A 112 28.94 -19.37 -3.86
C GLU A 112 28.59 -18.22 -4.81
N SER A 113 29.10 -18.25 -6.04
CA SER A 113 28.84 -17.26 -7.09
C SER A 113 27.35 -17.17 -7.44
N ASP A 114 26.70 -18.31 -7.66
CA ASP A 114 25.27 -18.38 -8.00
C ASP A 114 24.41 -18.00 -6.80
N ARG A 115 24.76 -18.45 -5.59
CA ARG A 115 24.08 -18.02 -4.35
C ARG A 115 24.16 -16.50 -4.16
N ASN A 116 25.33 -15.91 -4.39
CA ASN A 116 25.54 -14.48 -4.27
C ASN A 116 24.75 -13.68 -5.30
N PHE A 117 24.56 -14.21 -6.51
CA PHE A 117 23.67 -13.59 -7.50
C PHE A 117 22.25 -13.46 -6.95
N PHE A 118 21.62 -14.56 -6.50
CA PHE A 118 20.23 -14.52 -6.02
C PHE A 118 20.07 -13.75 -4.72
N ARG A 119 21.08 -13.77 -3.85
CA ARG A 119 21.14 -12.96 -2.63
C ARG A 119 21.02 -11.46 -2.92
N LYS A 120 21.53 -11.01 -4.07
CA LYS A 120 21.41 -9.62 -4.53
C LYS A 120 20.15 -9.41 -5.36
N ALA A 121 19.88 -10.28 -6.33
CA ALA A 121 18.82 -10.09 -7.32
C ALA A 121 17.39 -10.14 -6.71
N ILE A 122 17.13 -11.02 -5.73
CA ILE A 122 15.82 -11.14 -5.08
C ILE A 122 15.42 -9.84 -4.36
N PRO A 123 16.23 -9.26 -3.44
CA PRO A 123 15.88 -7.98 -2.81
C PRO A 123 15.90 -6.80 -3.80
N THR A 124 16.76 -6.85 -4.83
CA THR A 124 16.73 -5.87 -5.93
C THR A 124 15.36 -5.79 -6.59
N TYR A 125 14.71 -6.93 -6.87
CA TYR A 125 13.36 -6.93 -7.43
C TYR A 125 12.37 -6.15 -6.55
N ALA A 126 12.36 -6.41 -5.24
CA ALA A 126 11.45 -5.76 -4.31
C ALA A 126 11.70 -4.24 -4.22
N SER A 127 12.97 -3.81 -4.25
CA SER A 127 13.32 -2.39 -4.26
C SER A 127 12.93 -1.71 -5.58
N VAL A 128 13.18 -2.34 -6.72
CA VAL A 128 12.77 -1.82 -8.04
C VAL A 128 11.24 -1.73 -8.13
N LEU A 129 10.50 -2.72 -7.63
CA LEU A 129 9.05 -2.68 -7.56
C LEU A 129 8.55 -1.52 -6.68
N SER A 130 9.14 -1.33 -5.50
CA SER A 130 8.79 -0.22 -4.60
C SER A 130 8.98 1.13 -5.29
N ASN A 131 10.13 1.35 -5.94
CA ASN A 131 10.41 2.62 -6.62
C ASN A 131 9.51 2.82 -7.83
N HIS A 132 9.23 1.75 -8.57
CA HIS A 132 8.29 1.77 -9.69
C HIS A 132 6.88 2.20 -9.26
N LEU A 133 6.40 1.69 -8.12
CA LEU A 133 5.09 2.05 -7.56
C LEU A 133 5.06 3.47 -6.98
N SER A 134 6.20 3.96 -6.47
CA SER A 134 6.36 5.35 -5.99
C SER A 134 6.52 6.38 -7.12
N ASN A 135 6.62 5.93 -8.38
CA ASN A 135 6.91 6.78 -9.54
C ASN A 135 8.21 7.59 -9.39
N GLU A 136 9.18 7.05 -8.64
CA GLU A 136 10.53 7.61 -8.53
C GLU A 136 11.37 7.15 -9.72
N GLU A 137 12.21 8.04 -10.28
CA GLU A 137 13.10 7.68 -11.39
C GLU A 137 14.07 6.55 -10.97
N VAL A 138 13.88 5.35 -11.53
CA VAL A 138 14.69 4.14 -11.25
C VAL A 138 16.13 4.23 -11.83
N GLY A 139 16.59 5.42 -12.21
CA GLY A 139 17.64 5.61 -13.22
C GLY A 139 19.06 5.30 -12.81
N GLN A 140 19.35 5.26 -11.52
CA GLN A 140 20.73 5.07 -11.06
C GLN A 140 20.83 4.26 -9.76
N MET A 141 19.99 3.24 -9.58
CA MET A 141 20.35 2.20 -8.61
C MET A 141 21.33 1.22 -9.26
N LEU A 142 22.61 1.60 -9.27
CA LEU A 142 23.71 0.66 -9.25
C LEU A 142 23.54 -0.20 -7.99
N PHE A 143 22.79 -1.29 -8.09
CA PHE A 143 22.78 -2.30 -7.04
C PHE A 143 24.21 -2.83 -6.95
N GLU A 144 24.90 -2.50 -5.85
CA GLU A 144 26.31 -2.80 -5.60
C GLU A 144 26.65 -4.25 -5.99
N GLY A 145 27.33 -4.39 -7.14
CA GLY A 145 27.83 -5.65 -7.68
C GLY A 145 26.83 -6.50 -8.46
N LEU A 146 25.71 -5.96 -8.95
CA LEU A 146 24.95 -6.49 -10.09
C LEU A 146 24.74 -5.34 -11.09
N ALA A 147 25.57 -5.26 -12.13
CA ALA A 147 25.46 -4.24 -13.18
C ALA A 147 24.26 -4.56 -14.09
N LEU A 148 23.04 -4.37 -13.59
CA LEU A 148 21.84 -4.50 -14.38
C LEU A 148 21.64 -3.22 -15.18
N GLN A 149 21.76 -3.30 -16.51
CA GLN A 149 21.32 -2.24 -17.40
C GLN A 149 19.79 -2.25 -17.45
N ILE A 150 19.15 -1.62 -16.47
CA ILE A 150 17.69 -1.44 -16.45
C ILE A 150 17.38 -0.27 -17.38
N ASN A 151 16.67 -0.54 -18.48
CA ASN A 151 16.17 0.53 -19.34
C ASN A 151 14.95 1.17 -18.67
N GLN A 152 15.07 2.44 -18.27
CA GLN A 152 13.98 3.20 -17.62
C GLN A 152 12.73 3.37 -18.48
N HIS A 153 12.84 3.31 -19.81
CA HIS A 153 11.68 3.45 -20.71
C HIS A 153 10.81 2.18 -20.77
N ASN A 154 11.28 1.08 -20.18
CA ASN A 154 10.57 -0.18 -20.12
C ASN A 154 10.13 -0.49 -18.69
N HIS A 155 9.20 -1.43 -18.55
CA HIS A 155 8.67 -1.86 -17.26
C HIS A 155 9.78 -2.47 -16.36
N ALA A 156 10.31 -1.69 -15.42
CA ALA A 156 11.53 -1.99 -14.68
C ALA A 156 11.48 -3.29 -13.84
N PRO A 157 10.41 -3.59 -13.06
CA PRO A 157 10.35 -4.85 -12.29
C PRO A 157 10.43 -6.08 -13.19
N ASN A 158 9.74 -6.07 -14.32
CA ASN A 158 9.75 -7.16 -15.30
C ASN A 158 11.14 -7.42 -15.91
N GLN A 159 11.99 -6.40 -16.03
CA GLN A 159 13.37 -6.60 -16.48
C GLN A 159 14.16 -7.42 -15.44
N VAL A 160 14.00 -7.12 -14.15
CA VAL A 160 14.64 -7.89 -13.07
C VAL A 160 14.07 -9.31 -12.99
N ALA A 161 12.75 -9.48 -13.12
CA ALA A 161 12.13 -10.81 -13.17
C ALA A 161 12.66 -11.65 -14.35
N LYS A 162 12.81 -11.03 -15.53
CA LYS A 162 13.43 -11.68 -16.69
C LYS A 162 14.84 -12.15 -16.39
N ILE A 163 15.66 -11.33 -15.74
CA ILE A 163 17.04 -11.68 -15.37
C ILE A 163 17.09 -12.83 -14.36
N LEU A 164 16.21 -12.82 -13.35
CA LEU A 164 16.06 -13.93 -12.40
C LEU A 164 15.73 -15.24 -13.13
N PHE A 165 14.77 -15.18 -14.06
CA PHE A 165 14.36 -16.34 -14.84
C PHE A 165 15.46 -16.83 -15.79
N GLN A 166 16.17 -15.92 -16.46
CA GLN A 166 17.31 -16.24 -17.32
C GLN A 166 18.39 -16.96 -16.54
N LYS A 167 18.75 -16.47 -15.34
CA LYS A 167 19.74 -17.12 -14.49
C LYS A 167 19.28 -18.51 -14.02
N ALA A 168 18.01 -18.66 -13.66
CA ALA A 168 17.47 -19.97 -13.29
C ALA A 168 17.51 -20.97 -14.46
N ASN A 169 17.22 -20.52 -15.69
CA ASN A 169 17.33 -21.35 -16.89
C ASN A 169 18.79 -21.70 -17.21
N GLU A 170 19.74 -20.77 -17.02
CA GLU A 170 21.17 -21.04 -17.15
C GLU A 170 21.61 -22.18 -16.22
N LEU A 171 21.21 -22.13 -14.94
CA LEU A 171 21.50 -23.18 -13.96
C LEU A 171 20.97 -24.55 -14.40
N TYR A 172 19.78 -24.59 -14.99
CA TYR A 172 19.21 -25.81 -15.55
C TYR A 172 20.03 -26.31 -16.76
N THR A 173 20.27 -25.45 -17.74
CA THR A 173 21.01 -25.81 -18.96
C THR A 173 22.46 -26.24 -18.68
N SER A 174 23.07 -25.71 -17.62
CA SER A 174 24.42 -26.09 -17.18
C SER A 174 24.43 -27.31 -16.25
N GLY A 175 23.29 -27.92 -15.96
CA GLY A 175 23.17 -29.10 -15.09
C GLY A 175 23.44 -28.83 -13.60
N LYS A 176 23.42 -27.56 -13.16
CA LYS A 176 23.62 -27.18 -11.75
C LYS A 176 22.39 -27.43 -10.89
N ILE A 177 21.21 -27.43 -11.50
CA ILE A 177 19.95 -27.86 -10.90
C ILE A 177 19.28 -28.88 -11.84
N THR A 178 18.47 -29.77 -11.26
CA THR A 178 17.70 -30.74 -12.05
C THR A 178 16.44 -30.11 -12.66
N GLY A 179 15.83 -30.78 -13.63
CA GLY A 179 14.54 -30.36 -14.19
C GLY A 179 13.44 -30.25 -13.13
N ASP A 180 13.39 -31.20 -12.19
CA ASP A 180 12.44 -31.18 -11.07
C ASP A 180 12.66 -29.98 -10.16
N GLN A 181 13.92 -29.67 -9.83
CA GLN A 181 14.26 -28.49 -9.04
C GLN A 181 13.88 -27.20 -9.75
N PHE A 182 14.14 -27.10 -11.06
CA PHE A 182 13.75 -25.95 -11.88
C PHE A 182 12.22 -25.77 -11.92
N TYR A 183 11.48 -26.86 -12.10
CA TYR A 183 10.02 -26.84 -12.04
C TYR A 183 9.50 -26.38 -10.66
N ILE A 184 10.10 -26.87 -9.57
CA ILE A 184 9.70 -26.52 -8.20
C ILE A 184 9.92 -25.04 -7.87
N ILE A 185 10.96 -24.39 -8.42
CA ILE A 185 11.23 -22.96 -8.18
C ILE A 185 10.50 -22.03 -9.16
N ASN A 186 9.89 -22.58 -10.21
CA ASN A 186 9.15 -21.81 -11.21
C ASN A 186 7.99 -21.03 -10.58
N ASP A 187 7.28 -21.62 -9.62
CA ASP A 187 6.17 -20.97 -8.93
C ASP A 187 6.61 -19.67 -8.24
N GLU A 188 7.74 -19.69 -7.51
CA GLU A 188 8.26 -18.47 -6.91
C GLU A 188 8.78 -17.47 -7.93
N LEU A 189 9.43 -17.92 -9.00
CA LEU A 189 9.92 -17.04 -10.08
C LEU A 189 8.76 -16.33 -10.79
N GLN A 190 7.69 -17.06 -11.11
CA GLN A 190 6.49 -16.52 -11.74
C GLN A 190 5.76 -15.56 -10.80
N SER A 191 5.76 -15.86 -9.49
CA SER A 191 5.06 -15.04 -8.49
C SER A 191 5.51 -13.58 -8.51
N PHE A 192 6.77 -13.29 -8.84
CA PHE A 192 7.26 -11.91 -8.94
C PHE A 192 6.46 -11.12 -9.97
N THR A 193 6.28 -11.66 -11.18
CA THR A 193 5.47 -11.03 -12.22
C THR A 193 3.98 -11.03 -11.89
N GLY A 194 3.47 -12.06 -11.21
CA GLY A 194 2.08 -12.11 -10.75
C GLY A 194 1.75 -11.08 -9.67
N ILE A 195 2.74 -10.66 -8.88
CA ILE A 195 2.60 -9.62 -7.85
C ILE A 195 2.61 -8.21 -8.44
N CYS A 196 3.27 -8.03 -9.59
CA CYS A 196 3.34 -6.75 -10.28
C CYS A 196 2.17 -6.53 -11.27
N GLY A 197 1.56 -7.61 -11.74
CA GLY A 197 0.45 -7.60 -12.70
C GLY A 197 -0.88 -7.15 -12.14
#